data_AF-A0A453B4U4-F1
#
_entry.id   AF-A0A453B4U4-F1
#
_cell.length_a   1.000
_cell.length_b   1.000
_cell.length_c   1.000
_cell.angle_alpha   90.00
_cell.angle_beta   90.00
_cell.angle_gamma   90.00
#
_symmetry.space_group_name_H-M   'P 1'
#
loop_
_entity.id
_entity.type
_entity.pdbx_description
1 polymer ?
#
loop_
_entity_poly.entity_id
_entity_poly.type
_entity_poly.pdbx_seq_one_letter_code
_entity_poly.pdbx_strand_id
1 'polypeptide(L)'
;MMCGASDLGTECVNPHETRGMPERILLYDKHPGGIGLATQVKKLFGELLLAALELVSACSCASASGCPNCIQSLTCSEYNEVLDKEAAILILKGVIEHDRSYFEVKEASDRS
;
A
#
# COMPACT_ATOMS: atom_id res chain seq x y z
N MET A 1 1.44 -14.95 -3.05
CA MET A 1 2.89 -14.67 -3.07
C MET A 1 3.46 -15.06 -1.72
N MET A 2 4.57 -15.79 -1.66
CA MET A 2 5.30 -16.07 -0.41
C MET A 2 6.65 -15.37 -0.45
N CYS A 3 6.89 -14.44 0.46
CA CYS A 3 8.15 -13.71 0.63
C CYS A 3 8.31 -13.27 2.09
N GLY A 4 9.51 -12.88 2.49
CA GLY A 4 9.75 -12.25 3.78
C GLY A 4 9.41 -10.75 3.75
N ALA A 5 9.12 -10.16 4.92
CA ALA A 5 8.90 -8.72 5.05
C ALA A 5 10.14 -7.87 4.68
N SER A 6 11.33 -8.48 4.66
CA SER A 6 12.58 -7.87 4.23
C SER A 6 12.75 -7.82 2.70
N ASP A 7 11.91 -8.53 1.93
CA ASP A 7 12.13 -8.67 0.49
C ASP A 7 11.42 -7.57 -0.33
N LEU A 8 10.33 -7.01 0.23
CA LEU A 8 9.56 -5.93 -0.38
C LEU A 8 9.69 -4.65 0.48
N GLY A 9 9.82 -3.52 -0.20
CA GLY A 9 9.93 -2.20 0.40
C GLY A 9 8.80 -1.27 -0.01
N THR A 10 8.59 -0.25 0.81
CA THR A 10 7.71 0.88 0.56
C THR A 10 8.33 2.15 1.15
N GLU A 11 7.83 3.30 0.74
CA GLU A 11 8.27 4.60 1.22
C GLU A 11 7.39 5.04 2.40
N CYS A 12 8.00 5.34 3.55
CA CYS A 12 7.31 6.02 4.64
C CYS A 12 7.38 7.53 4.42
N VAL A 13 6.27 8.23 4.62
CA VAL A 13 6.23 9.70 4.53
C VAL A 13 6.98 10.30 5.71
N ASN A 14 7.95 11.17 5.43
CA ASN A 14 8.67 11.94 6.43
C ASN A 14 7.98 13.31 6.64
N PRO A 15 7.45 13.63 7.83
CA PRO A 15 6.73 14.88 8.08
C PRO A 15 7.63 16.12 8.16
N HIS A 16 8.95 15.94 8.23
CA HIS A 16 9.95 17.01 8.32
C HIS A 16 10.63 17.32 6.99
N GLU A 17 10.30 16.58 5.93
CA GLU A 17 10.80 16.90 4.60
C GLU A 17 10.16 18.19 4.07
N THR A 18 10.98 18.98 3.37
CA THR A 18 10.55 20.24 2.74
C THR A 18 9.82 20.02 1.41
N ARG A 19 9.91 18.82 0.84
CA ARG A 19 9.20 18.45 -0.38
C ARG A 19 7.73 18.13 -0.07
N GLY A 20 6.85 18.31 -1.05
CA GLY A 20 5.45 17.90 -0.92
C GLY A 20 5.30 16.40 -0.68
N MET A 21 4.24 16.02 0.04
CA MET A 21 3.92 14.61 0.27
C MET A 21 3.64 13.92 -1.07
N PRO A 22 4.29 12.79 -1.35
CA PRO A 22 4.10 12.11 -2.62
C PRO A 22 2.67 11.54 -2.74
N GLU A 23 1.97 11.91 -3.81
CA GLU A 23 0.63 11.38 -4.15
C GLU A 23 0.73 10.00 -4.83
N ARG A 24 1.54 9.08 -4.29
CA ARG A 24 1.74 7.74 -4.83
C ARG A 24 1.98 6.73 -3.72
N ILE A 25 1.67 5.46 -3.99
CA ILE A 25 2.15 4.32 -3.22
C ILE A 25 3.30 3.69 -3.99
N LEU A 26 4.44 3.46 -3.34
CA LEU A 26 5.61 2.83 -3.93
C LEU A 26 5.81 1.43 -3.33
N LEU A 27 5.94 0.41 -4.18
CA LEU A 27 6.31 -0.95 -3.80
C LEU A 27 7.49 -1.40 -4.67
N TYR A 28 8.56 -1.87 -4.05
CA TYR A 28 9.79 -2.24 -4.77
C TYR A 28 10.53 -3.42 -4.13
N ASP A 29 11.27 -4.17 -4.94
CA ASP A 29 12.18 -5.20 -4.45
C ASP A 29 13.34 -4.55 -3.67
N LYS A 30 13.56 -4.98 -2.43
CA LYS A 30 14.68 -4.47 -1.60
C LYS A 30 16.05 -5.04 -2.00
N HIS A 31 16.06 -6.13 -2.76
CA HIS A 31 17.29 -6.80 -3.20
C HIS A 31 17.90 -6.09 -4.42
N PRO A 32 19.21 -5.77 -4.42
CA PRO A 32 19.88 -5.21 -5.58
C PRO A 32 19.70 -6.09 -6.83
N GLY A 33 19.35 -5.45 -7.96
CA GLY A 33 19.03 -6.16 -9.21
C GLY A 33 17.59 -6.67 -9.31
N GLY A 34 16.84 -6.68 -8.21
CA GLY A 34 15.44 -7.12 -8.15
C GLY A 34 15.28 -8.63 -8.20
N ILE A 35 14.37 -9.17 -7.40
CA ILE A 35 14.04 -10.61 -7.37
C ILE A 35 12.67 -10.90 -7.99
N GLY A 36 12.00 -9.87 -8.52
CA GLY A 36 10.77 -9.98 -9.30
C GLY A 36 9.48 -9.95 -8.47
N LEU A 37 9.55 -9.60 -7.18
CA LEU A 37 8.35 -9.44 -6.35
C LEU A 37 7.50 -8.28 -6.83
N ALA A 38 8.09 -7.13 -7.18
CA ALA A 38 7.32 -5.99 -7.69
C ALA A 38 6.51 -6.36 -8.95
N THR A 39 7.08 -7.20 -9.84
CA THR A 39 6.39 -7.71 -11.03
C THR A 39 5.21 -8.61 -10.68
N GLN A 40 5.35 -9.43 -9.63
CA GLN A 40 4.25 -10.27 -9.15
C GLN A 40 3.18 -9.44 -8.43
N VAL A 41 3.58 -8.47 -7.58
CA VAL A 41 2.68 -7.52 -6.92
C VAL A 41 1.80 -6.83 -7.95
N LYS A 42 2.38 -6.35 -9.06
CA LYS A 42 1.61 -5.69 -10.14
C LYS A 42 0.44 -6.53 -10.64
N LYS A 43 0.59 -7.86 -10.73
CA LYS A 43 -0.46 -8.77 -11.19
C LYS A 43 -1.55 -9.02 -10.15
N LEU A 44 -1.19 -8.88 -8.87
CA LEU A 44 -2.04 -9.16 -7.72
C LEU A 44 -2.50 -7.86 -7.01
N PHE A 45 -2.26 -6.70 -7.60
CA PHE A 45 -2.35 -5.43 -6.88
C PHE A 45 -3.75 -5.16 -6.34
N GLY A 46 -4.78 -5.38 -7.15
CA GLY A 46 -6.18 -5.27 -6.71
C GLY A 46 -6.54 -6.22 -5.56
N GLU A 47 -6.07 -7.48 -5.61
CA GLU A 47 -6.27 -8.44 -4.53
C GLU A 47 -5.57 -8.00 -3.23
N LEU A 48 -4.35 -7.45 -3.35
CA LEU A 48 -3.59 -6.94 -2.21
C LEU A 48 -4.28 -5.72 -1.58
N LEU A 49 -4.86 -4.82 -2.39
CA LEU A 49 -5.63 -3.68 -1.89
C LEU A 49 -6.88 -4.12 -1.11
N LEU A 50 -7.61 -5.11 -1.64
CA LEU A 50 -8.79 -5.67 -0.96
C LEU A 50 -8.40 -6.33 0.37
N ALA A 51 -7.34 -7.13 0.36
CA ALA A 51 -6.82 -7.77 1.58
C ALA A 51 -6.34 -6.73 2.61
N ALA A 52 -5.70 -5.64 2.17
CA ALA A 52 -5.30 -4.54 3.05
C ALA A 52 -6.54 -3.84 3.65
N LEU A 53 -7.57 -3.57 2.85
CA LEU A 53 -8.82 -2.97 3.34
C LEU A 53 -9.50 -3.86 4.38
N GLU A 54 -9.57 -5.17 4.14
CA GLU A 54 -10.12 -6.14 5.09
C GLU A 54 -9.33 -6.15 6.40
N LEU A 55 -8.00 -6.24 6.32
CA LEU A 55 -7.10 -6.24 7.49
C LEU A 55 -7.30 -4.99 8.36
N VAL A 56 -7.28 -3.81 7.74
CA VAL A 56 -7.38 -2.54 8.47
C VAL A 56 -8.78 -2.34 9.05
N SER A 57 -9.83 -2.71 8.30
CA SER A 57 -11.22 -2.56 8.72
C SER A 57 -11.63 -3.55 9.82
N ALA A 58 -11.09 -4.77 9.81
CA ALA A 58 -11.39 -5.80 10.80
C ALA A 58 -10.68 -5.58 12.15
N CYS A 59 -9.62 -4.78 12.17
CA CYS A 59 -8.87 -4.52 13.39
C CYS A 59 -9.70 -3.70 14.39
N SER A 60 -9.85 -4.18 15.63
CA SER A 60 -10.62 -3.51 16.69
C SER A 60 -9.78 -2.59 17.59
N CYS A 61 -8.59 -2.15 17.14
CA CYS A 61 -7.75 -1.27 17.93
C CYS A 61 -8.40 0.11 18.14
N ALA A 62 -8.27 0.67 19.35
CA ALA A 62 -8.82 1.98 19.70
C ALA A 62 -7.97 3.18 19.23
N SER A 63 -6.71 2.95 18.86
CA SER A 63 -5.81 4.02 18.45
C SER A 63 -6.14 4.53 17.05
N ALA A 64 -6.24 5.85 16.88
CA ALA A 64 -6.39 6.51 15.58
C ALA A 64 -5.15 6.28 14.69
N SER A 65 -3.95 6.23 15.28
CA SER A 65 -2.70 5.86 14.58
C SER A 65 -2.54 4.35 14.38
N GLY A 66 -3.59 3.57 14.68
CA GLY A 66 -3.62 2.13 14.56
C GLY A 66 -2.63 1.40 15.46
N CYS A 67 -2.28 0.17 15.07
CA CYS A 67 -1.38 -0.71 15.83
C CYS A 67 -0.53 -1.58 14.87
N PRO A 68 0.45 -2.35 15.39
CA PRO A 68 1.31 -3.23 14.58
C PRO A 68 0.57 -4.32 13.80
N ASN A 69 -0.71 -4.56 14.12
CA ASN A 69 -1.52 -5.57 13.43
C ASN A 69 -2.35 -4.99 12.27
N CYS A 70 -2.34 -3.67 12.04
CA CYS A 70 -3.13 -3.06 10.97
C CYS A 70 -2.34 -2.10 10.08
N ILE A 71 -1.83 -0.99 10.61
CA ILE A 71 -1.22 0.08 9.79
C ILE A 71 0.18 0.51 10.25
N GLN A 72 0.67 0.02 11.39
CA GLN A 72 2.04 0.32 11.83
C GLN A 72 3.01 -0.73 11.28
N SER A 73 4.18 -0.26 10.82
CA SER A 73 5.29 -1.12 10.42
C SER A 73 6.43 -1.01 11.41
N LEU A 74 6.92 -2.16 11.88
CA LEU A 74 8.11 -2.25 12.75
C LEU A 74 9.40 -1.82 12.05
N THR A 75 9.38 -1.70 10.71
CA THR A 75 10.53 -1.29 9.91
C THR A 75 10.34 0.07 9.25
N CYS A 76 9.37 0.89 9.69
CA CYS A 76 9.19 2.23 9.16
C CYS A 76 10.32 3.16 9.65
N SER A 77 11.04 3.77 8.72
CA SER A 77 12.14 4.70 9.03
C SER A 77 11.66 6.02 9.64
N GLU A 78 10.38 6.37 9.42
CA GLU A 78 9.74 7.61 9.88
C GLU A 78 8.89 7.39 11.13
N TYR A 79 9.23 6.37 11.92
CA TYR A 79 8.65 6.10 13.26
C TYR A 79 7.11 6.00 13.33
N ASN A 80 6.46 5.71 12.20
CA ASN A 80 5.00 5.67 12.09
C ASN A 80 4.32 7.01 12.50
N GLU A 81 5.00 8.14 12.27
CA GLU A 81 4.54 9.45 12.74
C GLU A 81 3.30 9.97 11.98
N VAL A 82 3.17 9.61 10.71
CA VAL A 82 2.09 10.08 9.81
C VAL A 82 1.14 8.93 9.49
N LEU A 83 0.39 8.47 10.50
CA LEU A 83 -0.61 7.40 10.35
C LEU A 83 -1.98 7.82 10.88
N ASP A 84 -3.01 7.50 10.09
CA ASP A 84 -4.40 7.59 10.49
C ASP A 84 -5.18 6.42 9.89
N LYS A 85 -5.84 5.65 10.75
CA LYS A 85 -6.55 4.44 10.36
C LYS A 85 -7.78 4.71 9.51
N GLU A 86 -8.57 5.72 9.85
CA GLU A 86 -9.80 6.04 9.12
C GLU A 86 -9.45 6.65 7.75
N ALA A 87 -8.41 7.48 7.70
CA ALA A 87 -7.86 7.98 6.45
C ALA A 87 -7.33 6.84 5.57
N ALA A 88 -6.62 5.87 6.14
CA ALA A 88 -6.14 4.70 5.39
C ALA A 88 -7.30 3.90 4.76
N ILE A 89 -8.38 3.67 5.51
CA ILE A 89 -9.59 2.99 5.00
C ILE A 89 -10.21 3.79 3.85
N LEU A 90 -10.33 5.12 3.99
CA LEU A 90 -10.89 6.00 2.97
C LEU A 90 -10.05 5.98 1.69
N ILE A 91 -8.74 6.08 1.81
CA ILE A 91 -7.81 6.02 0.68
C ILE A 91 -7.89 4.66 -0.01
N LEU A 92 -7.86 3.55 0.73
CA LEU A 92 -7.96 2.21 0.16
C LEU A 92 -9.26 2.03 -0.64
N LYS A 93 -10.40 2.45 -0.09
CA LYS A 93 -11.68 2.40 -0.81
C LYS A 93 -11.65 3.20 -2.11
N GLY A 94 -11.16 4.43 -2.06
CA GLY A 94 -11.05 5.29 -3.26
C GLY A 94 -10.11 4.71 -4.32
N VAL A 95 -8.95 4.18 -3.92
CA VAL A 95 -8.00 3.55 -4.84
C VAL A 95 -8.61 2.30 -5.48
N ILE A 96 -9.29 1.43 -4.71
CA ILE A 96 -9.95 0.23 -5.24
C ILE A 96 -11.04 0.58 -6.27
N GLU A 97 -11.84 1.61 -5.98
CA GLU A 97 -12.87 2.08 -6.91
C GLU A 97 -12.26 2.56 -8.23
N HIS A 98 -11.17 3.34 -8.15
CA HIS A 98 -10.45 3.81 -9.32
C HIS A 98 -9.72 2.69 -10.08
N ASP A 99 -9.11 1.72 -9.39
CA ASP A 99 -8.35 0.62 -10.00
C ASP A 99 -9.25 -0.26 -10.89
N ARG A 100 -10.46 -0.60 -10.42
CA ARG A 100 -11.46 -1.33 -11.22
C ARG A 100 -11.81 -0.59 -12.50
N SER A 101 -12.06 0.71 -12.41
CA SER A 101 -12.37 1.55 -13.57
C SER A 101 -11.20 1.62 -14.57
N TYR A 102 -9.95 1.69 -14.09
CA TYR A 102 -8.77 1.74 -14.94
C TYR A 102 -8.59 0.45 -15.74
N PHE A 103 -8.74 -0.71 -15.09
CA PHE A 103 -8.60 -2.00 -15.77
C PHE A 103 -9.75 -2.28 -16.75
N GLU A 104 -10.99 -1.91 -16.43
CA GLU A 104 -12.13 -2.01 -17.35
C GLU A 104 -11.91 -1.18 -18.64
N VAL A 105 -11.42 0.06 -18.49
CA VAL A 105 -11.08 0.94 -19.62
C VAL A 105 -9.86 0.42 -20.41
N LYS A 106 -8.82 -0.05 -19.71
CA LYS A 106 -7.61 -0.63 -20.31
C LYS A 106 -7.97 -1.82 -21.19
N GLU A 107 -8.76 -2.76 -20.68
CA GLU A 107 -9.19 -3.92 -21.45
C GLU A 107 -10.07 -3.54 -22.66
N ALA A 108 -10.92 -2.52 -22.54
CA ALA A 108 -11.70 -2.02 -23.66
C ALA A 108 -10.80 -1.39 -24.76
N SER A 109 -9.75 -0.67 -24.36
CA SER A 109 -8.76 -0.08 -25.27
C SER A 109 -7.88 -1.14 -25.95
N ASP A 110 -7.43 -2.17 -25.23
CA ASP A 110 -6.55 -3.21 -25.76
C ASP A 110 -7.30 -4.18 -26.73
N ARG A 111 -8.64 -4.12 -26.74
CA ARG A 111 -9.52 -4.87 -27.67
C ARG A 111 -9.92 -4.06 -28.92
N SER A 112 -9.50 -2.80 -29.03
CA SER A 112 -9.85 -1.87 -30.13
C SER A 112 -8.75 -1.72 -31.17
#